data_AF-A0A2L2TMJ4-F1
#
_entry.id   AF-A0A2L2TMJ4-F1
#
_cell.length_a   1.000
_cell.length_b   1.000
_cell.length_c   1.000
_cell.angle_alpha   90.00
_cell.angle_beta   90.00
_cell.angle_gamma   90.00
#
_symmetry.space_group_name_H-M   'P 1'
#
loop_
_entity.id
_entity.type
_entity.pdbx_description
1 polymer ?
#
loop_
_entity_poly.entity_id
_entity_poly.type
_entity_poly.pdbx_seq_one_letter_code
_entity_poly.pdbx_strand_id
1 'polypeptide(L)'
;MPTRLVTSRTQFSSCDECRRSRVACDAQRNPDNPPGDPSSPCTRCRNRNQTCTFQWLENARANTSSSAKGKSRRSRRTTSRPISDTSSTQASHGTETSRQPTLDDISTFEADIAISGDSSTVSAAPLESVPPSRYTSPPRGHVGNASMEVLDTRWLDTLYREGFEVVFGSWMGSYSCPFLFGHNLADKYVSISDLCRHLDGCIVDSGNSQLVGRGEDAEQSLQSTISAFAARWLPVTSEAEPYENHCHLVQLLWRHARRDMLRVINRPSYRSMLSLLLFALTPIPEGISEAEETDGISGQACVHAALQQIQTLRARQRNLQFSGSKVSPSLRSETIVTTPESIESSGFINAESTVYWAALTFDTSASLTLNCRSLLSSNIFGFESELPWRLVRTCAKMFDENARQWSQASSDMTDERANQIIAAGASWKLLGWKLTAIFKEALRDGHEEPEVRKAYFAVVDSIKQFGIIYRPLLDECHKRMPFLGQKTKLRWFSLMLHYHLSILMLVDIIEATDRQDLLQDITDISIDAENTAPRRFPKWREISIYNTDRVN
;
A
#
# COMPACT_ATOMS: atom_id res chain seq x y z
N MET A 1 -34.25 -10.54 29.81
CA MET A 1 -34.43 -9.51 28.77
C MET A 1 -34.08 -10.10 27.41
N PRO A 2 -35.01 -10.19 26.44
CA PRO A 2 -34.71 -10.72 25.10
C PRO A 2 -33.80 -9.76 24.31
N THR A 3 -32.80 -10.31 23.61
CA THR A 3 -31.87 -9.57 22.76
C THR A 3 -32.55 -9.04 21.50
N ARG A 4 -32.42 -7.74 21.22
CA ARG A 4 -32.88 -7.15 19.95
C ARG A 4 -31.99 -7.59 18.79
N LEU A 5 -32.47 -8.53 17.98
CA LEU A 5 -31.88 -8.85 16.68
C LEU A 5 -31.96 -7.62 15.75
N VAL A 6 -30.81 -7.09 15.37
CA VAL A 6 -30.72 -6.01 14.36
C VAL A 6 -30.98 -6.62 12.98
N THR A 7 -32.23 -6.56 12.50
CA THR A 7 -32.55 -7.10 11.17
C THR A 7 -31.81 -6.32 10.09
N SER A 8 -31.16 -7.04 9.17
CA SER A 8 -30.43 -6.43 8.05
C SER A 8 -31.34 -5.55 7.18
N ARG A 9 -30.72 -4.53 6.55
CA ARG A 9 -31.42 -3.49 5.81
C ARG A 9 -31.89 -4.00 4.43
N THR A 10 -33.05 -4.65 4.40
CA THR A 10 -33.70 -5.12 3.17
C THR A 10 -33.92 -3.95 2.20
N GLN A 11 -33.14 -3.93 1.12
CA GLN A 11 -33.30 -2.98 0.02
C GLN A 11 -34.65 -3.23 -0.69
N PHE A 12 -35.18 -2.22 -1.39
CA PHE A 12 -36.43 -2.32 -2.16
C PHE A 12 -37.68 -2.73 -1.34
N SER A 13 -37.81 -2.19 -0.12
CA SER A 13 -38.91 -2.48 0.83
C SER A 13 -39.80 -1.27 1.19
N SER A 14 -39.50 -0.08 0.67
CA SER A 14 -40.16 1.19 1.06
C SER A 14 -41.16 1.70 0.04
N CYS A 15 -42.27 2.28 0.49
CA CYS A 15 -43.19 3.05 -0.36
C CYS A 15 -42.57 4.37 -0.86
N ASP A 16 -43.16 4.96 -1.90
CA ASP A 16 -42.67 6.19 -2.54
C ASP A 16 -42.46 7.34 -1.54
N GLU A 17 -43.43 7.59 -0.66
CA GLU A 17 -43.38 8.73 0.26
C GLU A 17 -42.41 8.52 1.44
N CYS A 18 -42.34 7.32 2.02
CA CYS A 18 -41.29 7.03 3.02
C CYS A 18 -39.89 7.09 2.38
N ARG A 19 -39.74 6.69 1.12
CA ARG A 19 -38.49 6.83 0.35
C ARG A 19 -38.14 8.30 0.09
N ARG A 20 -39.09 9.14 -0.32
CA ARG A 20 -38.93 10.60 -0.49
C ARG A 20 -38.54 11.26 0.83
N SER A 21 -39.29 10.98 1.90
CA SER A 21 -39.01 11.42 3.27
C SER A 21 -37.74 10.80 3.90
N ARG A 22 -37.01 9.91 3.19
CA ARG A 22 -35.81 9.18 3.66
C ARG A 22 -35.98 8.39 4.99
N VAL A 23 -37.19 7.97 5.33
CA VAL A 23 -37.52 7.25 6.57
C VAL A 23 -37.79 5.76 6.35
N ALA A 24 -37.65 4.97 7.41
CA ALA A 24 -38.03 3.56 7.41
C ALA A 24 -39.54 3.39 7.17
N CYS A 25 -39.88 2.47 6.28
CA CYS A 25 -41.24 2.06 5.93
C CYS A 25 -41.55 0.68 6.51
N ASP A 26 -42.77 0.50 7.02
CA ASP A 26 -43.23 -0.70 7.71
C ASP A 26 -44.32 -1.49 6.95
N ALA A 27 -44.71 -1.08 5.74
CA ALA A 27 -45.76 -1.73 4.96
C ALA A 27 -45.61 -3.26 4.80
N GLN A 28 -44.37 -3.74 4.59
CA GLN A 28 -44.06 -5.18 4.46
C GLN A 28 -43.94 -5.92 5.80
N ARG A 29 -44.15 -5.23 6.93
CA ARG A 29 -44.06 -5.77 8.29
C ARG A 29 -45.29 -5.46 9.16
N ASN A 30 -46.31 -4.79 8.62
CA ASN A 30 -47.51 -4.44 9.37
C ASN A 30 -48.45 -5.66 9.50
N PRO A 31 -48.72 -6.18 10.71
CA PRO A 31 -49.58 -7.36 10.88
C PRO A 31 -51.07 -7.09 10.59
N ASP A 32 -51.50 -5.82 10.55
CA ASP A 32 -52.89 -5.46 10.16
C ASP A 32 -53.18 -5.77 8.66
N ASN A 33 -52.15 -5.99 7.83
CA ASN A 33 -52.30 -6.09 6.38
C ASN A 33 -52.47 -7.56 5.94
N PRO A 34 -53.56 -7.92 5.21
CA PRO A 34 -53.73 -9.28 4.69
C PRO A 34 -52.64 -9.61 3.64
N PRO A 35 -52.09 -10.84 3.63
CA PRO A 35 -50.96 -11.20 2.78
C PRO A 35 -51.37 -11.30 1.31
N GLY A 36 -51.15 -10.22 0.56
CA GLY A 36 -51.36 -10.19 -0.89
C GLY A 36 -51.78 -8.83 -1.46
N ASP A 37 -52.28 -7.90 -0.63
CA ASP A 37 -52.82 -6.62 -1.10
C ASP A 37 -51.79 -5.47 -1.05
N PRO A 38 -51.28 -4.98 -2.20
CA PRO A 38 -50.29 -3.90 -2.26
C PRO A 38 -50.87 -2.50 -1.99
N SER A 39 -52.20 -2.36 -1.86
CA SER A 39 -52.86 -1.06 -1.58
C SER A 39 -52.82 -0.64 -0.11
N SER A 40 -52.46 -1.58 0.78
CA SER A 40 -52.50 -1.39 2.23
C SER A 40 -51.45 -0.38 2.75
N PRO A 41 -51.87 0.75 3.39
CA PRO A 41 -50.95 1.85 3.69
C PRO A 41 -50.04 1.58 4.89
N CYS A 42 -48.77 1.98 4.77
CA CYS A 42 -47.82 1.93 5.89
C CYS A 42 -48.25 2.88 7.03
N THR A 43 -47.85 2.61 8.28
CA THR A 43 -48.31 3.37 9.46
C THR A 43 -47.97 4.85 9.35
N ARG A 44 -46.83 5.21 8.72
CA ARG A 44 -46.44 6.61 8.49
C ARG A 44 -47.28 7.31 7.42
N CYS A 45 -47.76 6.59 6.42
CA CYS A 45 -48.68 7.13 5.41
C CYS A 45 -50.09 7.29 6.01
N ARG A 46 -50.57 6.26 6.72
CA ARG A 46 -51.83 6.26 7.48
C ARG A 46 -51.90 7.45 8.44
N ASN A 47 -50.89 7.63 9.29
CA ASN A 47 -50.84 8.73 10.27
C ASN A 47 -50.61 10.13 9.66
N ARG A 48 -50.36 10.23 8.35
CA ARG A 48 -50.20 11.51 7.61
C ARG A 48 -51.36 11.79 6.65
N ASN A 49 -52.36 10.90 6.56
CA ASN A 49 -53.40 10.92 5.52
C ASN A 49 -52.83 11.03 4.10
N GLN A 50 -51.70 10.37 3.84
CA GLN A 50 -51.00 10.36 2.54
C GLN A 50 -51.17 9.02 1.84
N THR A 51 -51.39 9.04 0.51
CA THR A 51 -51.50 7.83 -0.30
C THR A 51 -50.20 7.03 -0.27
N CYS A 52 -50.29 5.72 -0.03
CA CYS A 52 -49.13 4.85 0.07
C CYS A 52 -48.93 4.06 -1.24
N THR A 53 -48.01 4.50 -2.10
CA THR A 53 -47.74 3.89 -3.41
C THR A 53 -46.37 3.19 -3.46
N PHE A 54 -46.20 2.29 -4.43
CA PHE A 54 -44.95 1.57 -4.70
C PHE A 54 -44.50 1.71 -6.16
N GLN A 55 -44.87 2.81 -6.82
CA GLN A 55 -44.70 2.99 -8.26
C GLN A 55 -43.22 2.98 -8.67
N TRP A 56 -42.31 3.51 -7.84
CA TRP A 56 -40.87 3.40 -8.09
C TRP A 56 -40.36 1.96 -8.13
N LEU A 57 -41.01 1.06 -7.39
CA LEU A 57 -40.61 -0.32 -7.14
C LEU A 57 -41.08 -1.23 -8.29
N GLU A 58 -42.25 -0.93 -8.84
CA GLU A 58 -42.77 -1.50 -10.09
C GLU A 58 -41.92 -1.04 -11.29
N ASN A 59 -41.65 0.26 -11.41
CA ASN A 59 -40.79 0.82 -12.46
C ASN A 59 -39.35 0.24 -12.40
N ALA A 60 -38.80 0.03 -11.19
CA ALA A 60 -37.50 -0.62 -11.03
C ALA A 60 -37.52 -2.07 -11.55
N ARG A 61 -38.58 -2.83 -11.27
CA ARG A 61 -38.75 -4.22 -11.76
C ARG A 61 -38.93 -4.28 -13.27
N ALA A 62 -39.73 -3.38 -13.85
CA ALA A 62 -39.94 -3.29 -15.31
C ALA A 62 -38.65 -2.96 -16.09
N ASN A 63 -37.78 -2.13 -15.52
CA ASN A 63 -36.48 -1.83 -16.13
C ASN A 63 -35.48 -3.01 -16.04
N THR A 64 -35.62 -3.90 -15.05
CA THR A 64 -34.76 -5.11 -14.96
C THR A 64 -35.18 -6.23 -15.91
N SER A 65 -36.46 -6.36 -16.28
CA SER A 65 -36.93 -7.43 -17.18
C SER A 65 -36.77 -7.13 -18.67
N SER A 66 -36.72 -5.84 -19.05
CA SER A 66 -36.69 -5.38 -20.44
C SER A 66 -35.30 -5.41 -21.09
N SER A 67 -34.22 -5.43 -20.30
CA SER A 67 -32.85 -5.26 -20.81
C SER A 67 -32.21 -6.53 -21.45
N ALA A 68 -32.96 -7.63 -21.60
CA ALA A 68 -32.43 -8.95 -22.00
C ALA A 68 -32.40 -9.22 -23.52
N LYS A 69 -32.96 -8.35 -24.37
CA LYS A 69 -32.96 -8.52 -25.84
C LYS A 69 -32.82 -7.20 -26.61
N GLY A 70 -31.65 -6.94 -27.18
CA GLY A 70 -31.45 -5.84 -28.15
C GLY A 70 -29.98 -5.62 -28.53
N LYS A 71 -29.64 -5.70 -29.82
CA LYS A 71 -28.29 -5.38 -30.35
C LYS A 71 -28.26 -3.98 -30.97
N SER A 72 -27.23 -3.21 -30.65
CA SER A 72 -26.57 -2.18 -31.49
C SER A 72 -27.41 -1.08 -32.17
N ARG A 73 -27.23 0.19 -31.75
CA ARG A 73 -26.81 1.30 -32.64
C ARG A 73 -26.45 2.63 -31.93
N ARG A 74 -25.17 3.02 -32.08
CA ARG A 74 -24.59 4.35 -32.41
C ARG A 74 -25.34 5.67 -32.04
N SER A 75 -24.58 6.62 -31.43
CA SER A 75 -24.87 8.08 -31.27
C SER A 75 -25.94 8.44 -30.21
N ARG A 76 -25.97 9.63 -29.58
CA ARG A 76 -25.21 10.91 -29.76
C ARG A 76 -25.10 11.67 -28.41
N ARG A 77 -24.13 12.57 -28.23
CA ARG A 77 -24.13 13.58 -27.12
C ARG A 77 -25.16 14.69 -27.40
N THR A 78 -25.92 15.14 -26.39
CA THR A 78 -25.98 16.55 -25.89
C THR A 78 -26.97 16.77 -24.72
N THR A 79 -26.45 17.28 -23.59
CA THR A 79 -27.01 18.25 -22.62
C THR A 79 -28.53 18.41 -22.37
N SER A 80 -28.92 18.32 -21.08
CA SER A 80 -29.65 19.40 -20.36
C SER A 80 -29.50 19.27 -18.83
N ARG A 81 -29.72 20.37 -18.08
CA ARG A 81 -29.82 20.44 -16.60
C ARG A 81 -31.30 20.58 -16.20
N PRO A 82 -31.66 20.19 -14.96
CA PRO A 82 -32.30 21.11 -14.01
C PRO A 82 -31.36 21.32 -12.80
N ILE A 83 -31.17 22.51 -12.23
CA ILE A 83 -32.14 23.49 -11.66
C ILE A 83 -32.80 22.93 -10.40
N SER A 84 -32.77 23.71 -9.32
CA SER A 84 -33.25 23.38 -7.99
C SER A 84 -34.04 24.55 -7.43
N ASP A 85 -35.28 24.32 -7.02
CA ASP A 85 -36.14 25.33 -6.38
C ASP A 85 -36.33 25.01 -4.90
N THR A 86 -36.03 25.97 -4.03
CA THR A 86 -36.71 26.10 -2.73
C THR A 86 -36.57 27.53 -2.18
N SER A 87 -37.52 28.39 -2.53
CA SER A 87 -37.90 29.58 -1.76
C SER A 87 -38.74 29.15 -0.53
N SER A 88 -39.06 29.93 0.51
CA SER A 88 -38.94 31.36 0.88
C SER A 88 -39.08 31.44 2.43
N THR A 89 -39.05 32.56 3.17
CA THR A 89 -39.04 34.02 2.93
C THR A 89 -37.84 34.63 3.72
N GLN A 90 -37.66 35.88 4.20
CA GLN A 90 -38.19 37.28 4.14
C GLN A 90 -37.06 38.15 4.78
N ALA A 91 -36.96 39.48 4.85
CA ALA A 91 -37.66 40.71 4.40
C ALA A 91 -36.59 41.85 4.48
N SER A 92 -36.70 43.07 3.95
CA SER A 92 -37.56 43.77 2.97
C SER A 92 -36.84 45.08 2.58
N HIS A 93 -37.33 45.80 1.53
CA HIS A 93 -36.71 47.00 0.93
C HIS A 93 -35.39 46.68 0.19
N GLY A 94 -35.01 47.30 -0.93
CA GLY A 94 -35.51 48.45 -1.72
C GLY A 94 -34.28 49.17 -2.30
N THR A 95 -34.18 49.63 -3.55
CA THR A 95 -35.17 49.95 -4.59
C THR A 95 -34.55 49.76 -6.01
N GLU A 96 -35.30 50.08 -7.07
CA GLU A 96 -35.10 50.06 -8.54
C GLU A 96 -33.69 50.51 -9.07
N THR A 97 -33.24 50.32 -10.34
CA THR A 97 -33.97 50.28 -11.64
C THR A 97 -33.26 49.53 -12.79
N SER A 98 -34.03 48.72 -13.52
CA SER A 98 -33.97 48.27 -14.95
C SER A 98 -32.82 48.58 -15.95
N ARG A 99 -32.56 47.55 -16.81
CA ARG A 99 -32.31 47.55 -18.29
C ARG A 99 -30.90 47.70 -18.93
N GLN A 100 -30.43 46.54 -19.42
CA GLN A 100 -29.75 46.23 -20.70
C GLN A 100 -30.44 46.80 -21.98
N PRO A 101 -29.92 46.59 -23.22
CA PRO A 101 -28.53 46.27 -23.70
C PRO A 101 -28.09 47.08 -24.96
N THR A 102 -26.86 46.88 -25.50
CA THR A 102 -26.50 46.39 -26.88
C THR A 102 -24.99 46.59 -27.18
N LEU A 103 -24.54 46.29 -28.40
CA LEU A 103 -23.15 46.08 -28.86
C LEU A 103 -22.69 47.13 -29.91
N ASP A 104 -21.43 46.96 -30.33
CA ASP A 104 -20.81 47.38 -31.62
C ASP A 104 -20.22 48.80 -31.81
N ASP A 105 -18.89 48.84 -31.62
CA ASP A 105 -17.86 49.17 -32.63
C ASP A 105 -17.32 50.62 -32.87
N ILE A 106 -16.03 50.65 -33.26
CA ILE A 106 -15.19 51.72 -33.88
C ILE A 106 -15.16 53.13 -33.25
N SER A 107 -13.98 53.53 -32.76
CA SER A 107 -13.41 54.86 -33.07
C SER A 107 -11.88 54.90 -32.92
N THR A 108 -11.19 55.27 -34.00
CA THR A 108 -9.76 55.64 -34.03
C THR A 108 -9.61 57.12 -33.65
N PHE A 109 -8.49 57.53 -33.03
CA PHE A 109 -8.00 58.91 -33.19
C PHE A 109 -6.47 58.99 -33.12
N GLU A 110 -5.90 59.87 -33.95
CA GLU A 110 -4.46 60.05 -34.19
C GLU A 110 -3.91 61.26 -33.42
N ALA A 111 -2.58 61.31 -33.20
CA ALA A 111 -1.86 62.47 -32.70
C ALA A 111 -0.38 62.48 -33.14
N ASP A 112 -0.18 62.59 -34.45
CA ASP A 112 1.06 62.95 -35.16
C ASP A 112 1.47 64.44 -34.84
N ILE A 113 2.70 64.98 -35.02
CA ILE A 113 3.97 64.52 -35.61
C ILE A 113 5.15 65.46 -35.18
N ALA A 114 6.39 65.23 -35.66
CA ALA A 114 7.53 66.19 -35.77
C ALA A 114 8.43 66.44 -34.53
N ILE A 115 9.74 66.80 -34.60
CA ILE A 115 10.70 67.11 -35.69
C ILE A 115 12.06 66.37 -35.43
N SER A 116 12.86 66.14 -36.50
CA SER A 116 14.31 65.79 -36.62
C SER A 116 15.22 65.80 -35.37
N GLY A 117 16.25 64.96 -35.21
CA GLY A 117 17.19 64.42 -36.22
C GLY A 117 18.37 65.39 -36.40
N ASP A 118 19.66 65.02 -36.24
CA ASP A 118 20.32 63.73 -35.95
C ASP A 118 21.61 64.03 -35.10
N SER A 119 22.59 63.17 -34.71
CA SER A 119 23.05 61.84 -35.15
C SER A 119 23.99 61.18 -34.09
N SER A 120 24.86 60.25 -34.54
CA SER A 120 26.10 59.78 -33.88
C SER A 120 26.02 58.77 -32.72
N THR A 121 25.76 57.50 -33.09
CA THR A 121 26.54 56.28 -32.70
C THR A 121 26.76 55.91 -31.23
N VAL A 122 26.11 54.81 -30.78
CA VAL A 122 26.75 53.55 -30.28
C VAL A 122 25.85 52.36 -30.65
N SER A 123 26.41 51.16 -30.83
CA SER A 123 25.76 49.94 -31.34
C SER A 123 24.70 49.30 -30.43
N ALA A 124 23.63 48.77 -31.05
CA ALA A 124 22.85 47.62 -30.59
C ALA A 124 22.32 46.83 -31.80
N ALA A 125 22.25 45.50 -31.71
CA ALA A 125 21.79 44.64 -32.82
C ALA A 125 20.29 44.28 -32.71
N PRO A 126 19.56 44.05 -33.81
CA PRO A 126 18.10 43.92 -33.77
C PRO A 126 17.60 42.53 -33.33
N LEU A 127 16.42 42.50 -32.71
CA LEU A 127 15.56 41.31 -32.68
C LEU A 127 14.87 41.16 -34.04
N GLU A 128 14.69 39.92 -34.51
CA GLU A 128 13.86 39.61 -35.67
C GLU A 128 12.75 38.59 -35.34
N SER A 129 11.70 38.56 -36.16
CA SER A 129 10.37 38.07 -35.78
C SER A 129 10.17 36.55 -35.82
N VAL A 130 9.39 36.03 -34.87
CA VAL A 130 8.98 34.61 -34.80
C VAL A 130 7.79 34.31 -35.73
N PRO A 131 7.89 33.34 -36.67
CA PRO A 131 6.74 32.75 -37.35
C PRO A 131 6.12 31.59 -36.54
N PRO A 132 4.81 31.31 -36.66
CA PRO A 132 4.15 30.27 -35.88
C PRO A 132 4.58 28.86 -36.31
N SER A 133 5.18 28.10 -35.38
CA SER A 133 5.60 26.72 -35.63
C SER A 133 4.39 25.81 -35.89
N ARG A 134 4.46 25.03 -36.97
CA ARG A 134 3.43 24.02 -37.29
C ARG A 134 3.59 22.83 -36.35
N TYR A 135 2.49 22.37 -35.75
CA TYR A 135 2.45 21.12 -34.99
C TYR A 135 2.77 19.92 -35.89
N THR A 136 4.06 19.59 -35.97
CA THR A 136 4.55 18.37 -36.60
C THR A 136 4.76 17.35 -35.49
N SER A 137 3.84 16.39 -35.38
CA SER A 137 4.00 15.25 -34.47
C SER A 137 5.36 14.58 -34.69
N PRO A 138 6.16 14.32 -33.64
CA PRO A 138 7.43 13.61 -33.82
C PRO A 138 7.14 12.24 -34.46
N PRO A 139 7.98 11.78 -35.41
CA PRO A 139 7.81 10.45 -35.99
C PRO A 139 7.83 9.37 -34.89
N ARG A 140 7.21 8.22 -35.18
CA ARG A 140 7.58 6.97 -34.51
C ARG A 140 8.98 6.56 -34.98
N GLY A 141 10.00 7.29 -34.53
CA GLY A 141 11.38 6.84 -34.62
C GLY A 141 11.50 5.55 -33.81
N HIS A 142 12.11 4.53 -34.40
CA HIS A 142 12.71 3.47 -33.62
C HIS A 142 13.84 4.10 -32.81
N VAL A 143 13.54 4.52 -31.58
CA VAL A 143 14.57 4.72 -30.55
C VAL A 143 15.34 3.40 -30.50
N GLY A 144 16.67 3.49 -30.64
CA GLY A 144 17.48 2.33 -30.96
C GLY A 144 17.29 1.21 -29.95
N ASN A 145 17.04 -0.01 -30.43
CA ASN A 145 17.28 -1.23 -29.67
C ASN A 145 18.79 -1.44 -29.52
N ALA A 146 19.47 -0.47 -28.88
CA ALA A 146 20.66 -0.77 -28.11
C ALA A 146 20.17 -1.70 -27.00
N SER A 147 20.39 -2.99 -27.20
CA SER A 147 19.97 -4.02 -26.26
C SER A 147 20.55 -3.67 -24.89
N MET A 148 19.72 -3.59 -23.84
CA MET A 148 20.18 -4.15 -22.56
C MET A 148 20.69 -5.54 -22.90
N GLU A 149 21.93 -5.87 -22.58
CA GLU A 149 22.37 -7.22 -22.88
C GLU A 149 21.49 -8.20 -22.11
N VAL A 150 21.21 -9.37 -22.69
CA VAL A 150 20.45 -10.41 -21.99
C VAL A 150 21.18 -10.84 -20.71
N LEU A 151 22.49 -10.53 -20.62
CA LEU A 151 23.32 -10.58 -19.44
C LEU A 151 22.90 -9.57 -18.36
N ASP A 152 22.72 -8.28 -18.68
CA ASP A 152 22.30 -7.23 -17.73
C ASP A 152 20.99 -7.61 -17.02
N THR A 153 19.96 -7.98 -17.80
CA THR A 153 18.64 -8.31 -17.25
C THR A 153 18.69 -9.54 -16.34
N ARG A 154 19.52 -10.53 -16.69
CA ARG A 154 19.74 -11.73 -15.86
C ARG A 154 20.57 -11.43 -14.62
N TRP A 155 21.54 -10.53 -14.71
CA TRP A 155 22.34 -10.12 -13.56
C TRP A 155 21.51 -9.31 -12.56
N LEU A 156 20.66 -8.41 -13.04
CA LEU A 156 19.73 -7.65 -12.21
C LEU A 156 18.68 -8.55 -11.52
N ASP A 157 18.14 -9.56 -12.21
CA ASP A 157 17.28 -10.57 -11.58
C ASP A 157 18.05 -11.37 -10.52
N THR A 158 19.30 -11.77 -10.82
CA THR A 158 20.18 -12.48 -9.89
C THR A 158 20.47 -11.65 -8.63
N LEU A 159 20.81 -10.36 -8.77
CA LEU A 159 21.03 -9.43 -7.66
C LEU A 159 19.77 -9.25 -6.81
N TYR A 160 18.60 -9.09 -7.43
CA TYR A 160 17.33 -9.00 -6.72
C TYR A 160 17.04 -10.30 -5.94
N ARG A 161 17.16 -11.46 -6.58
CA ARG A 161 16.80 -12.75 -5.98
C ARG A 161 17.78 -13.20 -4.89
N GLU A 162 19.08 -13.15 -5.17
CA GLU A 162 20.13 -13.61 -4.24
C GLU A 162 20.40 -12.63 -3.09
N GLY A 163 20.17 -11.33 -3.31
CA GLY A 163 20.30 -10.28 -2.31
C GLY A 163 18.98 -9.99 -1.58
N PHE A 164 18.07 -9.26 -2.23
CA PHE A 164 16.86 -8.76 -1.59
C PHE A 164 15.84 -9.87 -1.26
N GLU A 165 15.47 -10.71 -2.23
CA GLU A 165 14.43 -11.73 -2.03
C GLU A 165 14.86 -12.83 -1.05
N VAL A 166 16.16 -13.13 -0.98
CA VAL A 166 16.76 -13.99 0.06
C VAL A 166 16.56 -13.46 1.49
N VAL A 167 16.65 -12.14 1.68
CA VAL A 167 16.41 -11.50 2.99
C VAL A 167 14.92 -11.35 3.24
N PHE A 168 14.19 -10.70 2.33
CA PHE A 168 12.76 -10.44 2.46
C PHE A 168 11.94 -11.73 2.58
N GLY A 169 12.26 -12.74 1.77
CA GLY A 169 11.65 -14.06 1.81
C GLY A 169 11.92 -14.85 3.09
N SER A 170 12.95 -14.49 3.87
CA SER A 170 13.16 -15.06 5.22
C SER A 170 12.27 -14.42 6.28
N TRP A 171 11.88 -13.15 6.10
CA TRP A 171 10.89 -12.49 6.95
C TRP A 171 9.46 -13.02 6.69
N MET A 172 9.25 -13.63 5.52
CA MET A 172 8.00 -14.24 5.06
C MET A 172 7.91 -15.75 5.31
N GLY A 173 9.03 -16.42 5.59
CA GLY A 173 9.09 -17.85 5.85
C GLY A 173 8.46 -18.27 7.19
N SER A 174 8.27 -19.58 7.37
CA SER A 174 7.54 -20.19 8.50
C SER A 174 8.06 -19.87 9.91
N TYR A 175 9.32 -19.44 10.05
CA TYR A 175 9.90 -19.00 11.33
C TYR A 175 9.72 -17.50 11.66
N SER A 176 9.25 -16.68 10.70
CA SER A 176 9.05 -15.23 10.87
C SER A 176 7.61 -14.79 10.64
N CYS A 177 6.92 -15.39 9.66
CA CYS A 177 5.51 -15.10 9.40
C CYS A 177 4.62 -15.71 10.50
N PRO A 178 3.98 -14.89 11.35
CA PRO A 178 3.28 -15.39 12.54
C PRO A 178 1.99 -16.17 12.21
N PHE A 179 1.53 -16.12 10.95
CA PHE A 179 0.42 -16.93 10.45
C PHE A 179 0.83 -18.36 10.06
N LEU A 180 2.12 -18.63 9.85
CA LEU A 180 2.65 -19.93 9.41
C LEU A 180 3.24 -20.75 10.57
N PHE A 181 3.30 -20.19 11.79
CA PHE A 181 3.96 -20.83 12.92
C PHE A 181 3.30 -22.18 13.26
N GLY A 182 4.11 -23.24 13.34
CA GLY A 182 3.63 -24.61 13.61
C GLY A 182 3.15 -25.38 12.37
N HIS A 183 3.06 -24.76 11.19
CA HIS A 183 2.75 -25.47 9.95
C HIS A 183 4.02 -26.12 9.36
N ASN A 184 4.22 -27.41 9.65
CA ASN A 184 5.36 -28.21 9.15
C ASN A 184 5.46 -28.31 7.61
N LEU A 185 4.42 -27.90 6.88
CA LEU A 185 4.39 -27.86 5.41
C LEU A 185 4.68 -26.47 4.83
N ALA A 186 4.92 -25.45 5.66
CA ALA A 186 5.14 -24.08 5.22
C ALA A 186 6.63 -23.81 4.96
N ASP A 187 6.94 -23.29 3.77
CA ASP A 187 8.31 -23.04 3.32
C ASP A 187 9.11 -22.16 4.30
N LYS A 188 10.37 -22.58 4.52
CA LYS A 188 11.32 -21.83 5.35
C LYS A 188 11.72 -20.49 4.71
N TYR A 189 11.67 -20.42 3.38
CA TYR A 189 12.04 -19.26 2.57
C TYR A 189 11.02 -19.08 1.45
N VAL A 190 10.44 -17.89 1.35
CA VAL A 190 9.35 -17.60 0.40
C VAL A 190 9.84 -16.66 -0.69
N SER A 191 9.80 -17.10 -1.94
CA SER A 191 9.94 -16.21 -3.10
C SER A 191 8.68 -15.36 -3.22
N ILE A 192 8.76 -14.06 -2.91
CA ILE A 192 7.58 -13.19 -2.89
C ILE A 192 7.07 -12.91 -4.31
N SER A 193 7.96 -12.85 -5.29
CA SER A 193 7.63 -12.73 -6.72
C SER A 193 6.80 -13.92 -7.21
N ASP A 194 7.27 -15.14 -6.91
CA ASP A 194 6.60 -16.36 -7.35
C ASP A 194 5.30 -16.62 -6.57
N LEU A 195 5.25 -16.26 -5.27
CA LEU A 195 4.02 -16.30 -4.47
C LEU A 195 2.94 -15.35 -5.00
N CYS A 196 3.34 -14.13 -5.40
CA CYS A 196 2.42 -13.17 -6.03
C CYS A 196 1.93 -13.67 -7.40
N ARG A 197 2.77 -14.38 -8.17
CA ARG A 197 2.38 -14.99 -9.44
C ARG A 197 1.41 -16.15 -9.25
N HIS A 198 1.64 -17.01 -8.26
CA HIS A 198 0.74 -18.11 -7.89
C HIS A 198 -0.65 -17.59 -7.48
N LEU A 199 -0.71 -16.62 -6.57
CA LEU A 199 -1.97 -16.03 -6.12
C LEU A 199 -2.74 -15.30 -7.22
N ASP A 200 -2.04 -14.62 -8.14
CA ASP A 200 -2.66 -14.04 -9.34
C ASP A 200 -3.23 -15.13 -10.27
N GLY A 201 -2.53 -16.25 -10.43
CA GLY A 201 -2.99 -17.42 -11.19
C GLY A 201 -4.31 -17.98 -10.65
N CYS A 202 -4.35 -18.32 -9.36
CA CYS A 202 -5.57 -18.83 -8.71
C CYS A 202 -6.78 -17.89 -8.84
N ILE A 203 -6.56 -16.56 -8.91
CA ILE A 203 -7.61 -15.57 -9.18
C ILE A 203 -8.13 -15.66 -10.63
N VAL A 204 -7.25 -15.88 -11.61
CA VAL A 204 -7.62 -16.01 -13.02
C VAL A 204 -8.38 -17.31 -13.28
N ASP A 205 -7.90 -18.43 -12.73
CA ASP A 205 -8.54 -19.75 -12.87
C ASP A 205 -9.94 -19.76 -12.23
N SER A 206 -10.13 -18.97 -11.16
CA SER A 206 -11.43 -18.74 -10.53
C SER A 206 -12.42 -17.89 -11.35
N GLY A 207 -12.02 -17.26 -12.46
CA GLY A 207 -12.97 -16.48 -13.27
C GLY A 207 -12.46 -15.74 -14.51
N ASN A 208 -13.00 -16.12 -15.67
CA ASN A 208 -12.95 -15.46 -16.98
C ASN A 208 -11.58 -15.38 -17.70
N SER A 209 -11.51 -16.10 -18.83
CA SER A 209 -10.41 -16.12 -19.81
C SER A 209 -9.93 -14.75 -20.34
N GLN A 210 -10.71 -13.67 -20.20
CA GLN A 210 -10.28 -12.31 -20.58
C GLN A 210 -9.14 -11.74 -19.70
N LEU A 211 -8.75 -12.40 -18.61
CA LEU A 211 -7.68 -11.93 -17.72
C LEU A 211 -6.25 -12.28 -18.16
N VAL A 212 -6.04 -13.21 -19.09
CA VAL A 212 -4.70 -13.73 -19.46
C VAL A 212 -3.75 -12.60 -19.87
N GLY A 213 -4.13 -11.77 -20.85
CA GLY A 213 -3.31 -10.62 -21.30
C GLY A 213 -3.14 -9.49 -20.26
N ARG A 214 -3.92 -9.48 -19.17
CA ARG A 214 -3.62 -8.61 -18.01
C ARG A 214 -2.49 -9.17 -17.14
N GLY A 215 -2.29 -10.50 -17.17
CA GLY A 215 -1.25 -11.18 -16.41
C GLY A 215 0.15 -11.01 -17.00
N GLU A 216 0.28 -10.90 -18.32
CA GLU A 216 1.54 -10.65 -19.02
C GLU A 216 2.03 -9.22 -18.78
N ASP A 217 1.18 -8.22 -19.01
CA ASP A 217 1.47 -6.81 -18.71
C ASP A 217 1.91 -6.58 -17.24
N ALA A 218 1.33 -7.35 -16.29
CA ALA A 218 1.68 -7.26 -14.87
C ALA A 218 3.05 -7.89 -14.56
N GLU A 219 3.41 -8.98 -15.25
CA GLU A 219 4.75 -9.58 -15.15
C GLU A 219 5.82 -8.62 -15.70
N GLN A 220 5.58 -8.01 -16.86
CA GLN A 220 6.51 -7.05 -17.46
C GLN A 220 6.71 -5.82 -16.57
N SER A 221 5.63 -5.32 -15.96
CA SER A 221 5.70 -4.20 -15.00
C SER A 221 6.53 -4.56 -13.77
N LEU A 222 6.40 -5.80 -13.26
CA LEU A 222 7.19 -6.30 -12.15
C LEU A 222 8.66 -6.47 -12.53
N GLN A 223 8.99 -7.09 -13.66
CA GLN A 223 10.38 -7.31 -14.07
C GLN A 223 11.12 -5.99 -14.35
N SER A 224 10.46 -5.02 -14.97
CA SER A 224 11.03 -3.68 -15.20
C SER A 224 11.28 -2.95 -13.87
N THR A 225 10.42 -3.16 -12.88
CA THR A 225 10.61 -2.62 -11.53
C THR A 225 11.73 -3.33 -10.76
N ILE A 226 11.81 -4.67 -10.84
CA ILE A 226 12.90 -5.47 -10.27
C ILE A 226 14.25 -5.00 -10.84
N SER A 227 14.32 -4.78 -12.15
CA SER A 227 15.51 -4.28 -12.84
C SER A 227 15.92 -2.89 -12.33
N ALA A 228 14.97 -1.95 -12.24
CA ALA A 228 15.22 -0.60 -11.69
C ALA A 228 15.62 -0.63 -10.20
N PHE A 229 14.98 -1.48 -9.41
CA PHE A 229 15.26 -1.66 -7.99
C PHE A 229 16.66 -2.21 -7.74
N ALA A 230 17.09 -3.18 -8.54
CA ALA A 230 18.38 -3.86 -8.44
C ALA A 230 19.54 -3.03 -9.02
N ALA A 231 19.27 -2.13 -9.98
CA ALA A 231 20.29 -1.35 -10.67
C ALA A 231 21.20 -0.54 -9.73
N ARG A 232 20.70 -0.14 -8.55
CA ARG A 232 21.48 0.57 -7.51
C ARG A 232 22.79 -0.14 -7.12
N TRP A 233 22.87 -1.46 -7.28
CA TRP A 233 24.04 -2.26 -6.91
C TRP A 233 25.02 -2.49 -8.06
N LEU A 234 24.70 -2.08 -9.30
CA LEU A 234 25.64 -2.22 -10.43
C LEU A 234 26.99 -1.53 -10.18
N PRO A 235 27.07 -0.27 -9.68
CA PRO A 235 28.36 0.40 -9.43
C PRO A 235 29.24 -0.26 -8.36
N VAL A 236 28.68 -1.20 -7.58
CA VAL A 236 29.37 -1.92 -6.49
C VAL A 236 29.67 -3.38 -6.87
N THR A 237 29.07 -3.88 -7.97
CA THR A 237 29.15 -5.30 -8.36
C THR A 237 29.66 -5.53 -9.78
N SER A 238 29.84 -4.47 -10.58
CA SER A 238 30.40 -4.51 -11.92
C SER A 238 31.72 -3.74 -11.96
N GLU A 239 32.84 -4.46 -11.84
CA GLU A 239 34.19 -3.89 -11.94
C GLU A 239 34.62 -3.58 -13.40
N ALA A 240 33.80 -3.95 -14.39
CA ALA A 240 34.16 -3.98 -15.80
C ALA A 240 33.82 -2.70 -16.59
N GLU A 241 32.88 -1.88 -16.09
CA GLU A 241 32.30 -0.74 -16.81
C GLU A 241 32.52 0.58 -16.03
N PRO A 242 32.70 1.72 -16.72
CA PRO A 242 32.77 3.03 -16.07
C PRO A 242 31.51 3.38 -15.27
N TYR A 243 31.70 3.99 -14.10
CA TYR A 243 30.62 4.43 -13.20
C TYR A 243 29.53 5.25 -13.90
N GLU A 244 29.90 6.14 -14.82
CA GLU A 244 28.97 6.97 -15.60
C GLU A 244 27.99 6.14 -16.45
N ASN A 245 28.43 5.00 -17.01
CA ASN A 245 27.58 4.09 -17.77
C ASN A 245 26.52 3.43 -16.86
N HIS A 246 26.91 3.04 -15.64
CA HIS A 246 25.96 2.53 -14.65
C HIS A 246 24.95 3.60 -14.23
N CYS A 247 25.39 4.84 -13.96
CA CYS A 247 24.48 5.95 -13.62
C CYS A 247 23.42 6.19 -14.69
N HIS A 248 23.82 6.22 -15.97
CA HIS A 248 22.88 6.38 -17.08
C HIS A 248 21.90 5.20 -17.19
N LEU A 249 22.38 3.95 -17.02
CA LEU A 249 21.53 2.76 -17.03
C LEU A 249 20.53 2.74 -15.85
N VAL A 250 20.97 3.13 -14.64
CA VAL A 250 20.12 3.25 -13.44
C VAL A 250 19.01 4.29 -13.68
N GLN A 251 19.35 5.46 -14.22
CA GLN A 251 18.34 6.48 -14.60
C GLN A 251 17.35 5.93 -15.65
N LEU A 252 17.84 5.25 -16.69
CA LEU A 252 17.00 4.73 -17.78
C LEU A 252 16.02 3.66 -17.28
N LEU A 253 16.47 2.74 -16.42
CA LEU A 253 15.64 1.71 -15.81
C LEU A 253 14.59 2.31 -14.87
N TRP A 254 14.96 3.28 -14.03
CA TRP A 254 14.02 4.00 -13.15
C TRP A 254 12.95 4.74 -13.97
N ARG A 255 13.35 5.49 -15.01
CA ARG A 255 12.44 6.15 -15.96
C ARG A 255 11.56 5.15 -16.72
N HIS A 256 12.00 3.92 -16.94
CA HIS A 256 11.15 2.87 -17.52
C HIS A 256 10.08 2.39 -16.53
N ALA A 257 10.47 1.96 -15.33
CA ALA A 257 9.52 1.48 -14.32
C ALA A 257 8.49 2.55 -13.92
N ARG A 258 8.93 3.80 -13.74
CA ARG A 258 8.09 4.93 -13.33
C ARG A 258 6.95 5.23 -14.30
N ARG A 259 7.19 5.14 -15.62
CA ARG A 259 6.17 5.34 -16.67
C ARG A 259 5.01 4.34 -16.58
N ASP A 260 5.25 3.18 -16.00
CA ASP A 260 4.27 2.10 -15.91
C ASP A 260 3.44 2.15 -14.62
N MET A 261 3.91 2.85 -13.58
CA MET A 261 3.24 2.89 -12.27
C MET A 261 1.75 3.31 -12.34
N LEU A 262 1.39 4.28 -13.20
CA LEU A 262 -0.02 4.68 -13.36
C LEU A 262 -0.88 3.53 -13.92
N ARG A 263 -0.31 2.70 -14.79
CA ARG A 263 -0.96 1.50 -15.35
C ARG A 263 -1.11 0.42 -14.27
N VAL A 264 -0.10 0.27 -13.42
CA VAL A 264 -0.07 -0.71 -12.31
C VAL A 264 -1.09 -0.36 -11.22
N ILE A 265 -1.19 0.91 -10.81
CA ILE A 265 -2.22 1.39 -9.85
C ILE A 265 -3.63 1.03 -10.33
N ASN A 266 -3.91 1.23 -11.63
CA ASN A 266 -5.21 0.96 -12.25
C ASN A 266 -5.46 -0.54 -12.53
N ARG A 267 -4.57 -1.45 -12.12
CA ARG A 267 -4.68 -2.90 -12.36
C ARG A 267 -4.36 -3.72 -11.10
N PRO A 268 -5.26 -3.76 -10.10
CA PRO A 268 -5.03 -4.53 -8.87
C PRO A 268 -4.77 -6.02 -9.11
N SER A 269 -3.59 -6.46 -8.68
CA SER A 269 -3.11 -7.85 -8.64
C SER A 269 -2.00 -7.93 -7.59
N TYR A 270 -1.59 -9.12 -7.16
CA TYR A 270 -0.50 -9.28 -6.20
C TYR A 270 0.86 -8.86 -6.80
N ARG A 271 1.10 -9.14 -8.09
CA ARG A 271 2.30 -8.64 -8.79
C ARG A 271 2.26 -7.13 -9.00
N SER A 272 1.09 -6.53 -9.22
CA SER A 272 0.93 -5.06 -9.24
C SER A 272 1.23 -4.43 -7.88
N MET A 273 0.72 -5.02 -6.79
CA MET A 273 1.03 -4.60 -5.42
C MET A 273 2.54 -4.69 -5.16
N LEU A 274 3.20 -5.80 -5.49
CA LEU A 274 4.64 -5.96 -5.32
C LEU A 274 5.44 -4.95 -6.16
N SER A 275 5.04 -4.70 -7.40
CA SER A 275 5.67 -3.69 -8.27
C SER A 275 5.63 -2.30 -7.64
N LEU A 276 4.46 -1.87 -7.13
CA LEU A 276 4.31 -0.56 -6.49
C LEU A 276 5.19 -0.45 -5.22
N LEU A 277 5.31 -1.52 -4.44
CA LEU A 277 6.13 -1.55 -3.23
C LEU A 277 7.63 -1.55 -3.54
N LEU A 278 8.08 -2.31 -4.54
CA LEU A 278 9.48 -2.29 -4.98
C LEU A 278 9.86 -0.95 -5.62
N PHE A 279 8.98 -0.34 -6.42
CA PHE A 279 9.24 0.99 -6.98
C PHE A 279 9.34 2.04 -5.87
N ALA A 280 8.51 1.97 -4.82
CA ALA A 280 8.60 2.88 -3.68
C ALA A 280 9.89 2.71 -2.85
N LEU A 281 10.49 1.52 -2.82
CA LEU A 281 11.82 1.27 -2.24
C LEU A 281 12.97 1.54 -3.23
N THR A 282 12.70 2.01 -4.44
CA THR A 282 13.74 2.36 -5.41
C THR A 282 14.14 3.82 -5.21
N PRO A 283 15.40 4.12 -4.85
CA PRO A 283 15.85 5.50 -4.69
C PRO A 283 15.73 6.23 -6.02
N ILE A 284 15.47 7.54 -5.94
CA ILE A 284 15.53 8.42 -7.10
C ILE A 284 17.01 8.54 -7.51
N PRO A 285 17.39 8.19 -8.75
CA PRO A 285 18.79 8.25 -9.17
C PRO A 285 19.37 9.66 -9.13
N GLU A 286 20.67 9.77 -8.93
CA GLU A 286 21.39 11.02 -9.12
C GLU A 286 21.21 11.54 -10.56
N GLY A 287 21.09 12.87 -10.71
CA GLY A 287 20.83 13.52 -12.01
C GLY A 287 19.36 13.55 -12.46
N ILE A 288 18.42 13.01 -11.67
CA ILE A 288 16.99 13.35 -11.82
C ILE A 288 16.75 14.75 -11.22
N SER A 289 16.03 15.61 -11.93
CA SER A 289 15.66 16.95 -11.43
C SER A 289 14.39 16.93 -10.58
N GLU A 290 14.23 17.88 -9.67
CA GLU A 290 13.01 18.04 -8.85
C GLU A 290 11.74 18.23 -9.71
N ALA A 291 11.86 18.92 -10.85
CA ALA A 291 10.79 19.06 -11.84
C ALA A 291 10.42 17.71 -12.47
N GLU A 292 11.41 16.89 -12.84
CA GLU A 292 11.15 15.51 -13.30
C GLU A 292 10.55 14.65 -12.18
N GLU A 293 10.99 14.81 -10.92
CA GLU A 293 10.46 14.06 -9.77
C GLU A 293 8.98 14.39 -9.48
N THR A 294 8.58 15.66 -9.63
CA THR A 294 7.22 16.14 -9.33
C THR A 294 6.21 15.93 -10.47
N ASP A 295 6.65 15.77 -11.72
CA ASP A 295 5.77 15.49 -12.88
C ASP A 295 5.07 14.11 -12.83
N GLY A 296 5.52 13.21 -11.96
CA GLY A 296 5.07 11.81 -11.93
C GLY A 296 4.69 11.28 -10.55
N ILE A 297 4.34 9.99 -10.50
CA ILE A 297 3.90 9.32 -9.28
C ILE A 297 5.07 9.20 -8.30
N SER A 298 4.86 9.66 -7.06
CA SER A 298 5.82 9.52 -5.96
C SER A 298 5.77 8.14 -5.32
N GLY A 299 6.88 7.72 -4.70
CA GLY A 299 6.94 6.44 -3.97
C GLY A 299 5.85 6.30 -2.90
N GLN A 300 5.47 7.40 -2.24
CA GLN A 300 4.37 7.43 -1.27
C GLN A 300 3.03 7.04 -1.89
N ALA A 301 2.69 7.60 -3.06
CA ALA A 301 1.48 7.26 -3.78
C ALA A 301 1.48 5.79 -4.23
N CYS A 302 2.64 5.24 -4.59
CA CYS A 302 2.80 3.80 -4.86
C CYS A 302 2.54 2.93 -3.61
N VAL A 303 3.11 3.26 -2.44
CA VAL A 303 2.82 2.54 -1.17
C VAL A 303 1.32 2.58 -0.85
N HIS A 304 0.72 3.76 -0.80
CA HIS A 304 -0.71 3.92 -0.51
C HIS A 304 -1.59 3.10 -1.47
N ALA A 305 -1.29 3.13 -2.79
CA ALA A 305 -2.01 2.35 -3.77
C ALA A 305 -1.81 0.83 -3.58
N ALA A 306 -0.60 0.37 -3.30
CA ALA A 306 -0.33 -1.05 -3.06
C ALA A 306 -1.09 -1.59 -1.84
N LEU A 307 -1.08 -0.85 -0.73
CA LEU A 307 -1.76 -1.22 0.50
C LEU A 307 -3.30 -1.22 0.31
N GLN A 308 -3.83 -0.32 -0.52
CA GLN A 308 -5.24 -0.37 -0.94
C GLN A 308 -5.53 -1.56 -1.88
N GLN A 309 -4.60 -1.94 -2.76
CA GLN A 309 -4.77 -3.11 -3.65
C GLN A 309 -4.85 -4.41 -2.85
N ILE A 310 -3.95 -4.66 -1.87
CA ILE A 310 -4.01 -5.86 -1.03
C ILE A 310 -5.31 -5.92 -0.20
N GLN A 311 -5.74 -4.82 0.43
CA GLN A 311 -7.04 -4.77 1.12
C GLN A 311 -8.20 -5.15 0.19
N THR A 312 -8.18 -4.62 -1.04
CA THR A 312 -9.22 -4.89 -2.05
C THR A 312 -9.22 -6.35 -2.51
N LEU A 313 -8.05 -6.95 -2.72
CA LEU A 313 -7.90 -8.35 -3.13
C LEU A 313 -8.42 -9.31 -2.04
N ARG A 314 -7.97 -9.13 -0.79
CA ARG A 314 -8.42 -9.95 0.36
C ARG A 314 -9.91 -9.80 0.65
N ALA A 315 -10.46 -8.59 0.53
CA ALA A 315 -11.89 -8.35 0.70
C ALA A 315 -12.73 -9.05 -0.38
N ARG A 316 -12.26 -9.08 -1.64
CA ARG A 316 -12.93 -9.82 -2.73
C ARG A 316 -12.95 -11.32 -2.46
N GLN A 317 -11.83 -11.90 -1.99
CA GLN A 317 -11.77 -13.34 -1.70
C GLN A 317 -12.76 -13.76 -0.59
N ARG A 318 -12.82 -13.03 0.52
CA ARG A 318 -13.81 -13.28 1.58
C ARG A 318 -15.26 -13.15 1.09
N ASN A 319 -15.54 -12.21 0.18
CA ASN A 319 -16.86 -12.05 -0.42
C ASN A 319 -17.21 -13.18 -1.40
N LEU A 320 -16.25 -13.75 -2.11
CA LEU A 320 -16.44 -14.95 -2.95
C LEU A 320 -16.76 -16.17 -2.08
N GLN A 321 -16.01 -16.40 -1.01
CA GLN A 321 -16.26 -17.46 -0.02
C GLN A 321 -17.65 -17.34 0.63
N PHE A 322 -18.16 -16.12 0.85
CA PHE A 322 -19.47 -15.88 1.44
C PHE A 322 -20.64 -15.90 0.43
N SER A 323 -20.37 -15.84 -0.88
CA SER A 323 -21.41 -15.77 -1.94
C SER A 323 -21.99 -17.15 -2.28
N GLY A 324 -22.47 -17.88 -1.27
CA GLY A 324 -22.97 -19.26 -1.33
C GLY A 324 -24.28 -19.48 -2.08
N SER A 325 -24.52 -18.83 -3.22
CA SER A 325 -25.66 -19.14 -4.11
C SER A 325 -25.37 -20.28 -5.10
N LYS A 326 -24.17 -20.87 -5.03
CA LYS A 326 -23.80 -22.14 -5.67
C LYS A 326 -23.20 -23.07 -4.64
N VAL A 327 -24.08 -23.73 -3.87
CA VAL A 327 -23.67 -24.74 -2.88
C VAL A 327 -23.31 -26.03 -3.60
N SER A 328 -22.01 -26.28 -3.77
CA SER A 328 -21.51 -27.66 -3.90
C SER A 328 -21.83 -28.39 -2.59
N PRO A 329 -22.47 -29.57 -2.62
CA PRO A 329 -23.02 -30.17 -1.41
C PRO A 329 -21.94 -30.75 -0.47
N SER A 330 -22.21 -30.63 0.83
CA SER A 330 -21.57 -31.30 1.98
C SER A 330 -20.21 -30.78 2.49
N LEU A 331 -20.26 -29.64 3.19
CA LEU A 331 -19.60 -29.56 4.50
C LEU A 331 -20.53 -30.17 5.56
N ARG A 332 -20.18 -31.35 6.08
CA ARG A 332 -20.59 -31.85 7.39
C ARG A 332 -19.34 -32.26 8.16
N SER A 333 -19.39 -32.13 9.48
CA SER A 333 -18.23 -32.27 10.36
C SER A 333 -17.65 -33.69 10.40
N GLU A 334 -16.41 -33.78 10.89
CA GLU A 334 -15.81 -34.98 11.46
C GLU A 334 -15.52 -36.16 10.51
N THR A 335 -14.53 -35.97 9.62
CA THR A 335 -13.33 -36.85 9.63
C THR A 335 -12.16 -36.21 8.89
N ILE A 336 -10.93 -36.60 9.24
CA ILE A 336 -9.72 -36.16 8.53
C ILE A 336 -9.63 -36.95 7.22
N VAL A 337 -9.98 -36.32 6.10
CA VAL A 337 -9.80 -36.87 4.74
C VAL A 337 -9.12 -35.80 3.88
N THR A 338 -7.90 -36.08 3.42
CA THR A 338 -7.09 -35.18 2.61
C THR A 338 -7.54 -35.20 1.15
N THR A 339 -8.59 -34.43 0.81
CA THR A 339 -8.98 -34.18 -0.58
C THR A 339 -8.10 -33.07 -1.21
N PRO A 340 -7.74 -33.14 -2.51
CA PRO A 340 -6.86 -32.15 -3.14
C PRO A 340 -7.35 -30.71 -3.00
N GLU A 341 -8.65 -30.47 -3.20
CA GLU A 341 -9.29 -29.14 -3.09
C GLU A 341 -9.09 -28.50 -1.70
N SER A 342 -9.01 -29.30 -0.62
CA SER A 342 -8.75 -28.80 0.73
C SER A 342 -7.28 -28.36 0.93
N ILE A 343 -6.36 -28.99 0.20
CA ILE A 343 -4.93 -28.68 0.21
C ILE A 343 -4.67 -27.41 -0.61
N GLU A 344 -5.30 -27.27 -1.77
CA GLU A 344 -5.22 -26.06 -2.59
C GLU A 344 -5.82 -24.83 -1.88
N SER A 345 -6.99 -24.98 -1.25
CA SER A 345 -7.65 -23.92 -0.50
C SER A 345 -6.82 -23.45 0.72
N SER A 346 -6.22 -24.39 1.47
CA SER A 346 -5.33 -24.04 2.58
C SER A 346 -3.98 -23.46 2.11
N GLY A 347 -3.45 -23.93 0.99
CA GLY A 347 -2.30 -23.33 0.30
C GLY A 347 -2.54 -21.86 -0.06
N PHE A 348 -3.67 -21.55 -0.71
CA PHE A 348 -4.04 -20.18 -1.05
C PHE A 348 -4.19 -19.28 0.19
N ILE A 349 -4.82 -19.76 1.27
CA ILE A 349 -5.00 -18.98 2.51
C ILE A 349 -3.65 -18.67 3.18
N ASN A 350 -2.73 -19.63 3.19
CA ASN A 350 -1.38 -19.45 3.74
C ASN A 350 -0.55 -18.49 2.87
N ALA A 351 -0.65 -18.61 1.54
CA ALA A 351 -0.04 -17.70 0.59
C ALA A 351 -0.57 -16.25 0.74
N GLU A 352 -1.89 -16.06 0.78
CA GLU A 352 -2.52 -14.74 0.96
C GLU A 352 -2.11 -14.12 2.31
N SER A 353 -2.07 -14.92 3.38
CA SER A 353 -1.67 -14.45 4.72
C SER A 353 -0.18 -14.07 4.78
N THR A 354 0.65 -14.73 3.98
CA THR A 354 2.08 -14.41 3.84
C THR A 354 2.29 -13.13 3.03
N VAL A 355 1.58 -12.92 1.93
CA VAL A 355 1.62 -11.63 1.20
C VAL A 355 0.99 -10.50 2.03
N TYR A 356 0.03 -10.79 2.91
CA TYR A 356 -0.45 -9.81 3.88
C TYR A 356 0.58 -9.46 4.96
N TRP A 357 1.39 -10.43 5.41
CA TRP A 357 2.52 -10.17 6.30
C TRP A 357 3.62 -9.33 5.62
N ALA A 358 3.87 -9.57 4.32
CA ALA A 358 4.71 -8.71 3.50
C ALA A 358 4.16 -7.27 3.50
N ALA A 359 2.88 -7.09 3.16
CA ALA A 359 2.27 -5.77 3.10
C ALA A 359 2.24 -5.06 4.47
N LEU A 360 2.01 -5.78 5.58
CA LEU A 360 2.15 -5.24 6.95
C LEU A 360 3.59 -4.81 7.27
N THR A 361 4.58 -5.52 6.74
CA THR A 361 6.00 -5.15 6.86
C THR A 361 6.25 -3.80 6.19
N PHE A 362 5.77 -3.62 4.96
CA PHE A 362 5.86 -2.35 4.24
C PHE A 362 5.10 -1.21 4.92
N ASP A 363 3.85 -1.43 5.35
CA ASP A 363 3.01 -0.43 6.05
C ASP A 363 3.62 0.05 7.37
N THR A 364 4.17 -0.90 8.14
CA THR A 364 4.87 -0.59 9.40
C THR A 364 6.18 0.16 9.14
N SER A 365 6.96 -0.28 8.15
CA SER A 365 8.23 0.38 7.78
C SER A 365 7.98 1.80 7.30
N ALA A 366 6.91 2.02 6.53
CA ALA A 366 6.53 3.34 6.05
C ALA A 366 6.07 4.26 7.20
N SER A 367 5.16 3.80 8.08
CA SER A 367 4.70 4.63 9.21
C SER A 367 5.79 4.97 10.23
N LEU A 368 6.89 4.22 10.27
CA LEU A 368 8.09 4.55 11.05
C LEU A 368 9.04 5.52 10.30
N THR A 369 9.49 5.16 9.09
CA THR A 369 10.51 5.92 8.32
C THR A 369 9.99 7.18 7.66
N LEU A 370 8.67 7.31 7.51
CA LEU A 370 8.01 8.42 6.83
C LEU A 370 6.95 9.01 7.77
N ASN A 371 6.42 10.19 7.44
CA ASN A 371 5.46 10.89 8.30
C ASN A 371 3.99 10.54 7.98
N CYS A 372 3.74 9.34 7.44
CA CYS A 372 2.42 8.82 7.12
C CYS A 372 1.76 8.09 8.32
N ARG A 373 0.53 7.59 8.13
CA ARG A 373 -0.16 6.70 9.07
C ARG A 373 -0.23 5.29 8.50
N SER A 374 -0.22 4.29 9.39
CA SER A 374 -0.42 2.87 9.04
C SER A 374 -1.82 2.68 8.43
N LEU A 375 -1.90 2.01 7.28
CA LEU A 375 -3.14 1.77 6.53
C LEU A 375 -3.71 0.36 6.76
N LEU A 376 -2.87 -0.62 7.08
CA LEU A 376 -3.26 -2.03 7.28
C LEU A 376 -3.45 -2.40 8.75
N SER A 377 -2.90 -1.61 9.67
CA SER A 377 -2.93 -1.89 11.10
C SER A 377 -3.27 -0.63 11.89
N SER A 378 -4.18 -0.80 12.85
CA SER A 378 -4.66 0.25 13.74
C SER A 378 -3.54 0.94 14.51
N ASN A 379 -3.87 2.11 15.04
CA ASN A 379 -2.95 2.98 15.77
C ASN A 379 -3.04 2.67 17.29
N ILE A 380 -2.63 3.61 18.14
CA ILE A 380 -2.48 3.46 19.61
C ILE A 380 -3.64 2.74 20.32
N PHE A 381 -4.90 2.99 19.92
CA PHE A 381 -6.09 2.41 20.56
C PHE A 381 -6.57 1.06 20.00
N GLY A 382 -5.94 0.51 18.96
CA GLY A 382 -6.44 -0.70 18.27
C GLY A 382 -5.45 -1.85 18.13
N PHE A 383 -4.15 -1.57 17.93
CA PHE A 383 -3.17 -2.57 17.47
C PHE A 383 -3.02 -3.78 18.42
N GLU A 384 -3.20 -3.61 19.73
CA GLU A 384 -3.11 -4.67 20.75
C GLU A 384 -4.17 -5.77 20.54
N SER A 385 -5.31 -5.43 19.93
CA SER A 385 -6.39 -6.36 19.63
C SER A 385 -6.20 -7.14 18.33
N GLU A 386 -5.29 -6.71 17.44
CA GLU A 386 -5.18 -7.27 16.10
C GLU A 386 -4.51 -8.64 16.12
N LEU A 387 -4.92 -9.52 15.20
CA LEU A 387 -4.39 -10.87 15.12
C LEU A 387 -2.86 -10.95 14.87
N PRO A 388 -2.24 -10.15 13.97
CA PRO A 388 -0.80 -10.27 13.70
C PRO A 388 0.05 -10.00 14.94
N TRP A 389 -0.18 -8.87 15.62
CA TRP A 389 0.62 -8.43 16.77
C TRP A 389 0.37 -9.25 18.04
N ARG A 390 -0.76 -9.95 18.13
CA ARG A 390 -0.98 -10.99 19.16
C ARG A 390 -0.22 -12.26 18.82
N LEU A 391 -0.28 -12.74 17.56
CA LEU A 391 0.45 -13.92 17.14
C LEU A 391 1.97 -13.75 17.27
N VAL A 392 2.56 -12.60 16.88
CA VAL A 392 4.01 -12.33 17.11
C VAL A 392 4.41 -12.52 18.57
N ARG A 393 3.61 -11.98 19.52
CA ARG A 393 3.86 -12.14 20.96
C ARG A 393 3.73 -13.59 21.43
N THR A 394 2.79 -14.36 20.91
CA THR A 394 2.65 -15.79 21.22
C THR A 394 3.81 -16.61 20.63
N CYS A 395 4.18 -16.34 19.37
CA CYS A 395 5.32 -16.98 18.69
C CYS A 395 6.64 -16.73 19.43
N ALA A 396 6.87 -15.53 19.96
CA ALA A 396 8.06 -15.20 20.74
C ALA A 396 8.14 -15.98 22.06
N LYS A 397 7.01 -16.17 22.77
CA LYS A 397 6.96 -17.02 23.98
C LYS A 397 7.26 -18.48 23.67
N MET A 398 6.59 -19.04 22.65
CA MET A 398 6.85 -20.41 22.19
C MET A 398 8.28 -20.58 21.69
N PHE A 399 8.89 -19.55 21.09
CA PHE A 399 10.29 -19.56 20.68
C PHE A 399 11.23 -19.59 21.90
N ASP A 400 11.03 -18.74 22.91
CA ASP A 400 11.84 -18.70 24.13
C ASP A 400 11.76 -20.03 24.91
N GLU A 401 10.56 -20.58 25.07
CA GLU A 401 10.31 -21.90 25.70
C GLU A 401 11.07 -23.04 24.99
N ASN A 402 11.18 -22.99 23.66
CA ASN A 402 11.95 -23.97 22.87
C ASN A 402 13.47 -23.69 22.90
N ALA A 403 13.89 -22.43 22.84
CA ALA A 403 15.31 -22.04 22.84
C ALA A 403 16.02 -22.39 24.16
N ARG A 404 15.30 -22.30 25.29
CA ARG A 404 15.79 -22.75 26.61
C ARG A 404 16.15 -24.24 26.63
N GLN A 405 15.46 -25.08 25.87
CA GLN A 405 15.76 -26.51 25.77
C GLN A 405 17.07 -26.76 24.99
N TRP A 406 17.36 -25.98 23.95
CA TRP A 406 18.61 -26.11 23.18
C TRP A 406 19.85 -25.85 24.03
N SER A 407 19.74 -24.92 24.99
CA SER A 407 20.81 -24.58 25.94
C SER A 407 21.12 -25.72 26.92
N GLN A 408 20.14 -26.58 27.22
CA GLN A 408 20.31 -27.75 28.09
C GLN A 408 20.88 -28.96 27.32
N ALA A 409 20.61 -29.06 26.02
CA ALA A 409 20.98 -30.20 25.18
C ALA A 409 22.39 -30.09 24.53
N SER A 410 23.26 -29.20 25.03
CA SER A 410 24.63 -28.95 24.53
C SER A 410 24.74 -28.87 22.99
N SER A 411 23.77 -28.22 22.35
CA SER A 411 23.54 -28.35 20.91
C SER A 411 24.19 -27.21 20.12
N ASP A 412 25.17 -27.53 19.26
CA ASP A 412 25.92 -26.55 18.45
C ASP A 412 25.05 -25.61 17.61
N MET A 413 25.56 -24.39 17.36
CA MET A 413 24.89 -23.41 16.50
C MET A 413 25.08 -23.77 15.01
N THR A 414 24.08 -24.41 14.42
CA THR A 414 24.03 -24.74 13.00
C THR A 414 23.47 -23.58 12.16
N ASP A 415 23.73 -23.57 10.85
CA ASP A 415 23.20 -22.56 9.94
C ASP A 415 21.66 -22.53 9.89
N GLU A 416 21.02 -23.70 9.98
CA GLU A 416 19.57 -23.84 10.12
C GLU A 416 19.05 -23.19 11.42
N ARG A 417 19.67 -23.49 12.57
CA ARG A 417 19.29 -22.86 13.85
C ARG A 417 19.52 -21.35 13.82
N ALA A 418 20.62 -20.89 13.22
CA ALA A 418 20.88 -19.47 13.04
C ALA A 418 19.77 -18.79 12.22
N ASN A 419 19.36 -19.38 11.08
CA ASN A 419 18.23 -18.87 10.30
C ASN A 419 16.91 -18.86 11.09
N GLN A 420 16.63 -19.89 11.90
CA GLN A 420 15.45 -19.91 12.78
C GLN A 420 15.46 -18.76 13.81
N ILE A 421 16.60 -18.51 14.47
CA ILE A 421 16.78 -17.41 15.43
C ILE A 421 16.61 -16.05 14.74
N ILE A 422 17.23 -15.86 13.58
CA ILE A 422 17.20 -14.60 12.82
C ILE A 422 15.78 -14.32 12.31
N ALA A 423 15.07 -15.34 11.80
CA ALA A 423 13.69 -15.19 11.34
C ALA A 423 12.73 -14.83 12.48
N ALA A 424 12.80 -15.53 13.62
CA ALA A 424 11.98 -15.21 14.79
C ALA A 424 12.27 -13.80 15.33
N GLY A 425 13.55 -13.41 15.38
CA GLY A 425 14.00 -12.07 15.75
C GLY A 425 13.50 -10.98 14.78
N ALA A 426 13.44 -11.26 13.47
CA ALA A 426 12.91 -10.33 12.48
C ALA A 426 11.40 -10.05 12.66
N SER A 427 10.64 -11.06 13.10
CA SER A 427 9.22 -10.92 13.45
C SER A 427 9.03 -9.99 14.67
N TRP A 428 9.83 -10.18 15.73
CA TRP A 428 9.79 -9.28 16.90
C TRP A 428 10.29 -7.87 16.57
N LYS A 429 11.35 -7.74 15.76
CA LYS A 429 11.85 -6.45 15.25
C LYS A 429 10.73 -5.65 14.59
N LEU A 430 9.86 -6.30 13.81
CA LEU A 430 8.73 -5.63 13.18
C LEU A 430 7.66 -5.16 14.18
N LEU A 431 7.41 -5.92 15.25
CA LEU A 431 6.56 -5.45 16.36
C LEU A 431 7.18 -4.23 17.06
N GLY A 432 8.49 -4.24 17.31
CA GLY A 432 9.22 -3.07 17.80
C GLY A 432 9.06 -1.85 16.90
N TRP A 433 9.21 -2.03 15.58
CA TRP A 433 8.99 -0.97 14.59
C TRP A 433 7.56 -0.41 14.63
N LYS A 434 6.53 -1.27 14.75
CA LYS A 434 5.13 -0.81 14.87
C LYS A 434 4.90 -0.04 16.17
N LEU A 435 5.53 -0.45 17.28
CA LEU A 435 5.46 0.27 18.55
C LEU A 435 6.14 1.65 18.46
N THR A 436 7.32 1.75 17.85
CA THR A 436 7.99 3.05 17.63
C THR A 436 7.17 3.96 16.70
N ALA A 437 6.53 3.40 15.66
CA ALA A 437 5.61 4.16 14.81
C ALA A 437 4.37 4.65 15.56
N ILE A 438 3.82 3.87 16.48
CA ILE A 438 2.69 4.28 17.35
C ILE A 438 3.11 5.40 18.31
N PHE A 439 4.33 5.34 18.86
CA PHE A 439 4.86 6.41 19.71
C PHE A 439 5.12 7.71 18.91
N LYS A 440 5.73 7.61 17.73
CA LYS A 440 5.89 8.71 16.76
C LYS A 440 4.55 9.39 16.45
N GLU A 441 3.53 8.57 16.21
CA GLU A 441 2.17 8.99 15.94
C GLU A 441 1.49 9.64 17.15
N ALA A 442 1.66 9.09 18.36
CA ALA A 442 1.11 9.67 19.59
C ALA A 442 1.63 11.10 19.83
N LEU A 443 2.93 11.34 19.60
CA LEU A 443 3.54 12.66 19.67
C LEU A 443 3.04 13.59 18.55
N ARG A 444 3.12 13.14 17.28
CA ARG A 444 2.73 13.93 16.10
C ARG A 444 1.26 14.36 16.13
N ASP A 445 0.37 13.48 16.58
CA ASP A 445 -1.07 13.72 16.61
C ASP A 445 -1.53 14.45 17.89
N GLY A 446 -0.60 14.78 18.82
CA GLY A 446 -0.90 15.57 20.02
C GLY A 446 -1.71 14.83 21.08
N HIS A 447 -1.42 13.54 21.31
CA HIS A 447 -2.08 12.78 22.37
C HIS A 447 -1.67 13.23 23.77
N GLU A 448 -2.56 13.00 24.74
CA GLU A 448 -2.34 13.25 26.16
C GLU A 448 -1.13 12.47 26.71
N GLU A 449 -0.48 13.02 27.74
CA GLU A 449 0.75 12.45 28.32
C GLU A 449 0.63 10.98 28.78
N PRO A 450 -0.49 10.48 29.36
CA PRO A 450 -0.63 9.07 29.73
C PRO A 450 -0.57 8.13 28.51
N GLU A 451 -1.18 8.51 27.41
CA GLU A 451 -1.15 7.80 26.13
C GLU A 451 0.26 7.81 25.52
N VAL A 452 0.94 8.97 25.50
CA VAL A 452 2.33 9.09 25.04
C VAL A 452 3.27 8.21 25.89
N ARG A 453 3.13 8.25 27.23
CA ARG A 453 3.89 7.37 28.15
C ARG A 453 3.56 5.89 27.93
N LYS A 454 2.30 5.51 27.71
CA LYS A 454 1.95 4.10 27.41
C LYS A 454 2.64 3.64 26.14
N ALA A 455 2.60 4.45 25.07
CA ALA A 455 3.26 4.12 23.82
C ALA A 455 4.79 4.01 24.00
N TYR A 456 5.40 4.98 24.68
CA TYR A 456 6.82 5.00 25.01
C TYR A 456 7.27 3.74 25.78
N PHE A 457 6.62 3.43 26.91
CA PHE A 457 6.97 2.26 27.71
C PHE A 457 6.78 0.93 26.96
N ALA A 458 5.84 0.86 26.02
CA ALA A 458 5.68 -0.31 25.17
C ALA A 458 6.85 -0.49 24.17
N VAL A 459 7.44 0.59 23.67
CA VAL A 459 8.69 0.54 22.88
C VAL A 459 9.85 0.06 23.75
N VAL A 460 10.02 0.66 24.94
CA VAL A 460 11.10 0.32 25.88
C VAL A 460 11.01 -1.14 26.36
N ASP A 461 9.82 -1.65 26.64
CA ASP A 461 9.62 -3.08 26.92
C ASP A 461 9.97 -3.93 25.68
N SER A 462 9.50 -3.59 24.49
CA SER A 462 9.81 -4.36 23.27
C SER A 462 11.31 -4.49 23.00
N ILE A 463 12.09 -3.43 23.26
CA ILE A 463 13.55 -3.46 23.20
C ILE A 463 14.12 -4.39 24.29
N LYS A 464 13.67 -4.26 25.55
CA LYS A 464 14.11 -5.10 26.68
C LYS A 464 13.81 -6.59 26.43
N GLN A 465 12.62 -6.93 25.93
CA GLN A 465 12.26 -8.31 25.56
C GLN A 465 13.13 -8.85 24.42
N PHE A 466 13.50 -8.02 23.42
CA PHE A 466 14.44 -8.46 22.38
C PHE A 466 15.85 -8.73 22.94
N GLY A 467 16.30 -7.87 23.86
CA GLY A 467 17.55 -8.04 24.62
C GLY A 467 17.58 -9.32 25.47
N ILE A 468 16.43 -9.78 25.96
CA ILE A 468 16.30 -11.01 26.76
C ILE A 468 16.20 -12.26 25.87
N ILE A 469 15.31 -12.25 24.87
CA ILE A 469 14.94 -13.44 24.10
C ILE A 469 15.88 -13.71 22.93
N TYR A 470 16.30 -12.66 22.20
CA TYR A 470 16.99 -12.82 20.91
C TYR A 470 18.47 -12.42 20.94
N ARG A 471 18.84 -11.32 21.62
CA ARG A 471 20.23 -10.82 21.62
C ARG A 471 21.28 -11.88 22.03
N PRO A 472 21.10 -12.70 23.09
CA PRO A 472 22.11 -13.70 23.46
C PRO A 472 22.31 -14.77 22.39
N LEU A 473 21.22 -15.23 21.77
CA LEU A 473 21.25 -16.22 20.68
C LEU A 473 21.86 -15.64 19.40
N LEU A 474 21.58 -14.36 19.10
CA LEU A 474 22.16 -13.64 17.97
C LEU A 474 23.66 -13.36 18.16
N ASP A 475 24.12 -13.13 19.40
CA ASP A 475 25.54 -13.01 19.71
C ASP A 475 26.28 -14.37 19.64
N GLU A 476 25.62 -15.50 19.91
CA GLU A 476 26.16 -16.84 19.58
C GLU A 476 26.24 -17.09 18.06
N CYS A 477 25.23 -16.67 17.28
CA CYS A 477 25.32 -16.65 15.82
C CYS A 477 26.51 -15.78 15.34
N HIS A 478 26.79 -14.67 16.03
CA HIS A 478 27.94 -13.80 15.73
C HIS A 478 29.28 -14.48 16.05
N LYS A 479 29.41 -15.19 17.17
CA LYS A 479 30.61 -15.97 17.51
C LYS A 479 30.92 -17.07 16.50
N ARG A 480 29.89 -17.70 15.93
CA ARG A 480 30.02 -18.72 14.87
C ARG A 480 29.95 -18.15 13.45
N MET A 481 29.90 -16.82 13.28
CA MET A 481 29.74 -16.14 11.99
C MET A 481 30.65 -16.66 10.87
N PRO A 482 31.96 -16.98 11.07
CA PRO A 482 32.80 -17.51 9.99
C PRO A 482 32.20 -18.74 9.28
N PHE A 483 31.57 -19.63 10.05
CA PHE A 483 31.04 -20.93 9.59
C PHE A 483 29.62 -20.86 8.99
N LEU A 484 28.92 -19.72 9.11
CA LEU A 484 27.57 -19.55 8.57
C LEU A 484 27.58 -19.34 7.04
N GLY A 485 26.51 -19.71 6.36
CA GLY A 485 26.31 -19.47 4.93
C GLY A 485 26.16 -17.97 4.62
N GLN A 486 26.57 -17.53 3.43
CA GLN A 486 26.53 -16.10 3.07
C GLN A 486 25.13 -15.48 3.14
N LYS A 487 24.09 -16.26 2.79
CA LYS A 487 22.69 -15.83 2.90
C LYS A 487 22.26 -15.66 4.37
N THR A 488 22.73 -16.52 5.27
CA THR A 488 22.53 -16.42 6.72
C THR A 488 23.27 -15.23 7.33
N LYS A 489 24.52 -15.00 6.91
CA LYS A 489 25.33 -13.82 7.26
C LYS A 489 24.58 -12.52 6.91
N LEU A 490 24.12 -12.40 5.66
CA LEU A 490 23.36 -11.24 5.17
C LEU A 490 22.07 -11.01 5.95
N ARG A 491 21.31 -12.07 6.27
CA ARG A 491 20.09 -11.99 7.09
C ARG A 491 20.37 -11.53 8.52
N TRP A 492 21.44 -12.04 9.16
CA TRP A 492 21.85 -11.60 10.51
C TRP A 492 22.22 -10.12 10.52
N PHE A 493 23.04 -9.69 9.56
CA PHE A 493 23.44 -8.29 9.43
C PHE A 493 22.22 -7.38 9.19
N SER A 494 21.31 -7.77 8.29
CA SER A 494 20.06 -7.04 8.04
C SER A 494 19.16 -6.96 9.28
N LEU A 495 19.03 -8.03 10.07
CA LEU A 495 18.27 -8.00 11.32
C LEU A 495 18.89 -7.00 12.32
N MET A 496 20.18 -7.14 12.61
CA MET A 496 20.85 -6.32 13.62
C MET A 496 20.89 -4.85 13.22
N LEU A 497 21.14 -4.54 11.94
CA LEU A 497 21.05 -3.18 11.42
C LEU A 497 19.65 -2.59 11.62
N HIS A 498 18.60 -3.29 11.20
CA HIS A 498 17.23 -2.79 11.35
C HIS A 498 16.78 -2.68 12.83
N TYR A 499 17.31 -3.51 13.73
CA TYR A 499 17.06 -3.41 15.17
C TYR A 499 17.70 -2.14 15.77
N HIS A 500 19.00 -1.92 15.53
CA HIS A 500 19.69 -0.72 16.02
C HIS A 500 19.14 0.56 15.36
N LEU A 501 18.77 0.51 14.07
CA LEU A 501 18.15 1.65 13.38
C LEU A 501 16.84 2.09 14.07
N SER A 502 15.99 1.17 14.54
CA SER A 502 14.79 1.56 15.30
C SER A 502 15.06 2.17 16.68
N ILE A 503 16.24 1.95 17.26
CA ILE A 503 16.67 2.59 18.51
C ILE A 503 17.15 4.01 18.21
N LEU A 504 17.98 4.19 17.18
CA LEU A 504 18.42 5.51 16.74
C LEU A 504 17.23 6.38 16.31
N MET A 505 16.31 5.83 15.51
CA MET A 505 15.07 6.53 15.13
C MET A 505 14.17 6.87 16.31
N LEU A 506 14.16 6.08 17.39
CA LEU A 506 13.44 6.42 18.62
C LEU A 506 14.05 7.66 19.29
N VAL A 507 15.39 7.77 19.31
CA VAL A 507 16.12 8.95 19.81
C VAL A 507 15.85 10.15 18.90
N ASP A 508 15.98 10.01 17.58
CA ASP A 508 15.66 11.06 16.59
C ASP A 508 14.24 11.63 16.82
N ILE A 509 13.24 10.76 17.07
CA ILE A 509 11.85 11.16 17.36
C ILE A 509 11.75 11.92 18.69
N ILE A 510 12.48 11.50 19.73
CA ILE A 510 12.46 12.14 21.05
C ILE A 510 13.12 13.53 20.99
N GLU A 511 14.27 13.64 20.32
CA GLU A 511 14.98 14.91 20.15
C GLU A 511 14.19 15.89 19.26
N ALA A 512 13.66 15.43 18.12
CA ALA A 512 12.84 16.25 17.22
C ALA A 512 11.47 16.68 17.80
N THR A 513 11.10 16.16 18.98
CA THR A 513 9.89 16.58 19.73
C THR A 513 10.19 17.20 21.08
N ASP A 514 11.47 17.49 21.37
CA ASP A 514 11.99 18.07 22.63
C ASP A 514 11.58 17.28 23.90
N ARG A 515 11.36 15.97 23.77
CA ARG A 515 10.95 15.07 24.87
C ARG A 515 12.13 14.52 25.66
N GLN A 516 13.06 15.39 26.03
CA GLN A 516 14.30 15.03 26.73
C GLN A 516 14.07 14.27 28.05
N ASP A 517 12.88 14.42 28.66
CA ASP A 517 12.42 13.67 29.83
C ASP A 517 12.20 12.16 29.59
N LEU A 518 12.22 11.71 28.33
CA LEU A 518 12.15 10.31 27.93
C LEU A 518 13.54 9.71 27.64
N LEU A 519 14.53 10.53 27.26
CA LEU A 519 15.83 10.06 26.74
C LEU A 519 16.69 9.37 27.80
N GLN A 520 16.53 9.74 29.08
CA GLN A 520 17.27 9.17 30.21
C GLN A 520 17.02 7.65 30.38
N ASP A 521 15.80 7.17 30.10
CA ASP A 521 15.40 5.76 30.25
C ASP A 521 16.01 4.82 29.18
N ILE A 522 16.61 5.38 28.11
CA ILE A 522 17.18 4.65 26.97
C ILE A 522 18.64 5.02 26.66
N THR A 523 19.31 5.84 27.48
CA THR A 523 20.66 6.36 27.17
C THR A 523 21.68 5.23 26.93
N ASP A 524 21.77 4.23 27.81
CA ASP A 524 22.67 3.06 27.62
C ASP A 524 22.35 2.25 26.35
N ILE A 525 21.08 2.23 25.95
CA ILE A 525 20.57 1.48 24.80
C ILE A 525 20.95 2.21 23.49
N SER A 526 20.88 3.55 23.49
CA SER A 526 21.40 4.36 22.38
C SER A 526 22.90 4.14 22.22
N ILE A 527 23.67 4.19 23.31
CA ILE A 527 25.12 4.00 23.28
C ILE A 527 25.53 2.61 22.74
N ASP A 528 24.80 1.53 23.04
CA ASP A 528 25.01 0.22 22.38
C ASP A 528 24.70 0.27 20.87
N ALA A 529 23.63 0.96 20.45
CA ALA A 529 23.26 1.09 19.05
C ALA A 529 24.27 1.95 18.24
N GLU A 530 24.65 3.11 18.77
CA GLU A 530 25.65 4.03 18.21
C GLU A 530 27.05 3.42 18.12
N ASN A 531 27.43 2.55 19.06
CA ASN A 531 28.71 1.85 18.96
C ASN A 531 28.63 0.60 18.07
N THR A 532 27.48 -0.08 18.02
CA THR A 532 27.35 -1.32 17.27
C THR A 532 27.10 -1.09 15.78
N ALA A 533 26.27 -0.11 15.40
CA ALA A 533 25.91 0.10 14.01
C ALA A 533 27.08 0.61 13.14
N PRO A 534 27.71 1.78 13.39
CA PRO A 534 28.74 2.32 12.51
C PRO A 534 30.00 1.44 12.45
N ARG A 535 30.39 0.84 13.59
CA ARG A 535 31.59 -0.02 13.68
C ARG A 535 31.43 -1.35 12.94
N ARG A 536 30.21 -1.89 12.83
CA ARG A 536 29.91 -3.10 12.04
C ARG A 536 29.50 -2.79 10.60
N PHE A 537 29.02 -1.58 10.31
CA PHE A 537 28.34 -1.22 9.06
C PHE A 537 28.81 0.10 8.40
N PRO A 538 30.13 0.32 8.18
CA PRO A 538 30.67 1.62 7.77
C PRO A 538 30.23 2.14 6.39
N LYS A 539 29.74 1.28 5.49
CA LYS A 539 29.27 1.66 4.13
C LYS A 539 27.74 1.73 3.95
N TRP A 540 26.95 1.54 5.00
CA TRP A 540 25.53 1.19 4.80
C TRP A 540 24.57 2.31 4.39
N ARG A 541 25.02 3.57 4.33
CA ARG A 541 24.25 4.66 3.67
C ARG A 541 23.99 4.33 2.19
N GLU A 542 24.97 3.72 1.51
CA GLU A 542 24.90 3.29 0.10
C GLU A 542 24.00 2.04 -0.11
N ILE A 543 23.69 1.30 0.97
CA ILE A 543 23.11 -0.06 0.92
C ILE A 543 21.67 -0.08 1.48
N SER A 544 21.23 0.99 2.15
CA SER A 544 19.92 1.04 2.80
C SER A 544 18.76 0.77 1.82
N ILE A 545 17.83 -0.08 2.26
CA ILE A 545 16.57 -0.34 1.56
C ILE A 545 15.62 0.87 1.72
N TYR A 546 15.82 1.70 2.75
CA TYR A 546 15.01 2.87 3.07
C TYR A 546 15.82 4.15 2.87
N ASN A 547 15.28 5.07 2.08
CA ASN A 547 15.93 6.33 1.75
C ASN A 547 15.77 7.32 2.94
N THR A 548 16.73 7.31 3.87
CA THR A 548 16.68 8.08 5.13
C THR A 548 16.89 9.58 4.96
N ASP A 549 17.46 10.00 3.84
CA ASP A 549 18.03 11.34 3.67
C ASP A 549 16.99 12.41 3.29
N ARG A 550 15.73 12.20 3.71
CA ARG A 550 14.55 13.08 3.51
C ARG A 550 13.63 13.16 4.74
N VAL A 551 14.22 13.15 5.94
CA VAL A 551 13.49 13.30 7.22
C VAL A 551 13.64 14.72 7.81
N ASN A 552 14.50 15.55 7.21
CA ASN A 552 14.59 17.01 7.45
C ASN A 552 13.75 17.77 6.42
#